data_AF-A0A526YUR5-F1
#
_entry.id   AF-A0A526YUR5-F1
#
_cell.length_a   1.000
_cell.length_b   1.000
_cell.length_c   1.000
_cell.angle_alpha   90.00
_cell.angle_beta   90.00
_cell.angle_gamma   90.00
#
_symmetry.space_group_name_H-M   'P 1'
#
loop_
_entity.id
_entity.type
_entity.pdbx_description
1 polymer ?
#
loop_
_entity_poly.entity_id
_entity_poly.type
_entity_poly.pdbx_seq_one_letter_code
_entity_poly.pdbx_strand_id
1 'polypeptide(L)' 'MSNFEALVPALAKALEKRGYVELTPVQKAVLELGQADALVSAQTGSGKTVAFGLALAPTLLDGAERFSQA' A
#
# COMPACT_ATOMS: atom_id res chain seq x y z
N MET A 1 -12.86 5.23 11.32
CA MET A 1 -11.93 4.10 11.53
C MET A 1 -11.31 3.82 10.18
N SER A 2 -10.00 4.06 10.04
CA SER A 2 -9.26 3.89 8.79
C SER A 2 -9.15 2.39 8.47
N ASN A 3 -9.40 2.02 7.21
CA ASN A 3 -9.40 0.62 6.77
C ASN A 3 -7.97 0.14 6.39
N PHE A 4 -7.01 0.34 7.30
CA PHE A 4 -5.58 0.07 7.06
C PHE A 4 -4.99 -1.01 7.98
N GLU A 5 -5.82 -1.75 8.73
CA GLU A 5 -5.38 -2.72 9.73
C GLU A 5 -4.49 -3.84 9.16
N ALA A 6 -4.65 -4.17 7.88
CA ALA A 6 -3.84 -5.18 7.17
C ALA A 6 -2.54 -4.61 6.54
N LEU A 7 -2.25 -3.32 6.68
CA LEU A 7 -1.08 -2.68 6.08
C LEU A 7 0.12 -2.69 7.04
N VAL A 8 1.32 -2.56 6.46
CA VAL A 8 2.54 -2.30 7.24
C VAL A 8 2.35 -1.04 8.09
N PRO A 9 2.56 -1.09 9.43
CA PRO A 9 2.22 0.01 10.34
C PRO A 9 2.83 1.37 9.97
N ALA A 10 4.07 1.38 9.47
CA ALA A 10 4.73 2.60 9.02
C ALA A 10 3.96 3.31 7.89
N LEU A 11 3.44 2.54 6.92
CA LEU A 11 2.68 3.09 5.81
C LEU A 11 1.28 3.50 6.23
N ALA A 12 0.61 2.72 7.08
CA ALA A 12 -0.69 3.11 7.64
C ALA A 12 -0.62 4.49 8.31
N LYS A 13 0.35 4.69 9.22
CA LYS A 13 0.60 5.99 9.88
C LYS A 13 0.92 7.10 8.89
N ALA A 14 1.72 6.81 7.86
CA ALA A 14 2.10 7.80 6.85
C ALA A 14 0.91 8.24 5.98
N LEU A 15 0.03 7.30 5.63
CA LEU A 15 -1.19 7.56 4.87
C LEU A 15 -2.18 8.39 5.68
N GLU A 16 -2.43 8.03 6.93
CA GLU A 16 -3.30 8.80 7.84
C GLU A 16 -2.82 10.24 8.02
N LYS A 17 -1.51 10.44 8.24
CA LYS A 17 -0.91 11.79 8.37
C LYS A 17 -1.09 12.65 7.13
N ARG A 18 -1.25 12.05 5.95
CA ARG A 18 -1.53 12.75 4.68
C ARG A 18 -3.03 12.93 4.43
N GLY A 19 -3.90 12.50 5.34
CA GLY A 19 -5.35 12.61 5.21
C GLY A 19 -5.97 11.53 4.33
N TYR A 20 -5.26 10.44 4.03
CA TYR A 20 -5.89 9.29 3.39
C TYR A 20 -6.68 8.50 4.44
N VAL A 21 -7.95 8.25 4.14
CA VAL A 21 -8.89 7.60 5.09
C VAL A 21 -9.36 6.23 4.63
N GLU A 22 -9.35 5.99 3.31
CA GLU A 22 -9.81 4.75 2.69
C GLU A 22 -8.94 4.38 1.49
N LEU A 23 -8.82 3.07 1.26
CA LEU A 23 -8.19 2.52 0.06
C LEU A 23 -9.08 2.72 -1.17
N THR A 24 -8.48 3.13 -2.28
CA THR A 24 -9.18 3.21 -3.57
C THR A 24 -9.48 1.82 -4.14
N PRO A 25 -10.42 1.67 -5.10
CA PRO A 25 -10.74 0.37 -5.68
C PRO A 25 -9.52 -0.37 -6.26
N VAL A 26 -8.62 0.35 -6.96
CA VAL A 26 -7.41 -0.27 -7.51
C VAL A 26 -6.41 -0.68 -6.41
N GLN A 27 -6.35 0.06 -5.29
CA GLN A 27 -5.50 -0.32 -4.16
C GLN A 27 -6.00 -1.59 -3.47
N LYS A 28 -7.31 -1.72 -3.26
CA LYS A 28 -7.93 -2.94 -2.71
C LYS A 28 -7.67 -4.14 -3.61
N ALA A 29 -7.96 -4.02 -4.90
CA ALA A 29 -7.76 -5.09 -5.87
C ALA A 29 -6.30 -5.55 -5.95
N VAL A 30 -5.34 -4.63 -5.89
CA VAL A 30 -3.91 -4.97 -5.88
C VAL A 30 -3.50 -5.71 -4.61
N LEU A 31 -4.05 -5.35 -3.45
CA LEU A 31 -3.74 -6.02 -2.18
C LEU A 31 -4.32 -7.44 -2.08
N GLU A 32 -5.43 -7.71 -2.76
CA GLU A 32 -6.05 -9.04 -2.82
C GLU A 32 -5.25 -10.04 -3.67
N LEU A 33 -4.35 -9.58 -4.54
CA LEU A 33 -3.56 -10.44 -5.43
C LEU A 33 -2.48 -11.27 -4.71
N GLY A 34 -2.05 -10.84 -3.52
CA GLY A 34 -0.95 -11.49 -2.79
C GLY A 34 0.38 -11.42 -3.55
N GLN A 35 1.18 -12.50 -3.50
CA GLN A 35 2.46 -12.59 -4.22
C GLN A 35 2.26 -13.17 -5.62
N ALA A 36 1.81 -12.33 -6.54
CA ALA A 36 1.61 -12.68 -7.94
C ALA A 36 2.09 -11.56 -8.86
N ASP A 37 2.56 -11.93 -10.05
CA ASP A 37 2.82 -10.98 -11.12
C ASP A 37 1.48 -10.45 -11.65
N ALA A 38 1.40 -9.13 -11.84
CA ALA A 38 0.14 -8.48 -12.21
C ALA A 38 0.33 -7.33 -13.19
N LEU A 39 -0.58 -7.26 -14.18
CA LEU A 39 -0.78 -6.08 -15.01
C LEU A 39 -1.97 -5.29 -14.45
N VAL A 40 -1.70 -4.12 -13.88
CA VAL A 40 -2.71 -3.26 -13.26
C VAL A 40 -3.11 -2.14 -14.22
N SER A 41 -4.35 -2.17 -14.70
CA SER A 41 -4.91 -1.12 -15.58
C SER A 41 -5.97 -0.30 -14.84
N ALA A 42 -5.74 1.02 -14.74
CA ALA A 42 -6.69 1.99 -14.21
C ALA A 42 -6.33 3.40 -14.69
N GLN A 43 -7.26 4.37 -14.62
CA GLN A 43 -7.00 5.76 -15.01
C GLN A 43 -5.88 6.42 -14.18
N THR A 44 -5.19 7.42 -14.72
CA THR A 44 -4.31 8.31 -13.93
C THR A 44 -5.09 8.96 -12.77
N GLY A 45 -4.46 9.11 -11.61
CA GLY A 45 -5.13 9.62 -10.40
C GLY A 45 -5.88 8.57 -9.58
N SER A 46 -6.05 7.33 -10.06
CA SER A 46 -6.72 6.24 -9.32
C SER A 46 -5.96 5.73 -8.08
N GLY A 47 -4.69 6.11 -7.91
CA GLY A 47 -3.88 5.69 -6.76
C GLY A 47 -2.99 4.46 -7.00
N LYS A 48 -2.74 4.06 -8.26
CA LYS A 48 -1.86 2.91 -8.62
C LYS A 48 -0.48 2.95 -7.97
N THR A 49 0.17 4.12 -7.92
CA THR A 49 1.51 4.26 -7.32
C THR A 49 1.52 3.86 -5.84
N VAL A 50 0.50 4.27 -5.10
CA VAL A 50 0.33 3.87 -3.70
C VAL A 50 -0.01 2.38 -3.61
N ALA A 51 -0.86 1.86 -4.52
CA ALA A 51 -1.21 0.44 -4.56
C ALA A 51 0.03 -0.46 -4.66
N PHE A 52 0.94 -0.18 -5.60
CA PHE A 52 2.19 -0.93 -5.72
C PHE A 52 3.10 -0.78 -4.49
N GLY A 53 3.22 0.43 -3.95
CA GLY A 53 3.98 0.67 -2.73
C GLY A 53 3.46 -0.16 -1.55
N LEU A 54 2.13 -0.26 -1.38
CA LEU A 54 1.49 -1.07 -0.35
C LEU A 54 1.72 -2.57 -0.56
N ALA A 55 1.63 -3.06 -1.81
CA ALA A 55 1.86 -4.46 -2.13
C ALA A 55 3.32 -4.91 -1.93
N LEU A 56 4.28 -4.03 -2.19
CA LEU A 56 5.72 -4.30 -2.01
C LEU A 56 6.17 -4.16 -0.56
N ALA A 57 5.43 -3.41 0.27
CA ALA A 57 5.85 -3.03 1.61
C ALA A 57 6.17 -4.21 2.55
N PRO A 58 5.37 -5.30 2.60
CA PRO A 58 5.70 -6.44 3.47
C PRO A 58 7.07 -7.01 3.16
N THR A 59 7.43 -7.13 1.88
CA THR A 59 8.73 -7.66 1.44
C THR A 59 9.88 -6.71 1.74
N LEU A 60 9.69 -5.40 1.54
CA LEU A 60 10.77 -4.42 1.65
C LEU A 60 11.00 -3.91 3.07
N LEU A 61 9.96 -3.89 3.90
CA LEU A 61 10.02 -3.35 5.27
C LEU A 61 9.96 -4.44 6.33
N ASP A 62 9.30 -5.57 6.09
CA ASP A 62 9.09 -6.63 7.09
C ASP A 62 8.65 -6.09 8.47
N GLY A 63 7.71 -5.15 8.46
CA GLY A 63 7.21 -4.48 9.67
C GLY A 63 8.10 -3.36 10.24
N ALA A 64 9.29 -3.13 9.69
CA ALA A 64 10.17 -2.03 10.10
C ALA A 64 9.57 -0.66 9.78
N GLU A 65 9.90 0.34 10.62
CA GLU A 65 9.43 1.72 10.43
C GLU A 65 10.18 2.45 9.29
N ARG A 66 11.35 1.94 8.89
CA ARG A 66 12.23 2.50 7.85
C ARG A 66 13.05 1.38 7.21
N PHE A 67 13.58 1.63 6.00
CA PHE A 67 14.55 0.74 5.38
C PHE A 67 15.84 0.62 6.20
N SER A 68 16.48 -0.55 6.12
CA SER A 68 17.85 -0.72 6.59
C SER A 68 18.79 0.16 5.78
N GLN A 69 19.90 0.57 6.39
CA GLN A 69 20.98 1.18 5.62
C GLN A 69 21.56 0.14 4.65
N ALA A 70 21.92 0.61 3.46
CA ALA A 70 22.56 -0.22 2.43
C ALA A 70 24.01 -0.55 2.81
#